data_AF-A0AAV5W4P3-F1
#
_entry.id   AF-A0AAV5W4P3-F1
#
_cell.length_a   1.000
_cell.length_b   1.000
_cell.length_c   1.000
_cell.angle_alpha   90.00
_cell.angle_beta   90.00
_cell.angle_gamma   90.00
#
_symmetry.space_group_name_H-M   'P 1'
#
loop_
_entity.id
_entity.type
_entity.pdbx_description
1 polymer ?
#
loop_
_entity_poly.entity_id
_entity_poly.type
_entity_poly.pdbx_seq_one_letter_code
_entity_poly.pdbx_strand_id
1 'polypeptide(L)'
;FAFFSSVRGKNIEFFIASLQNDQIIFEKINEEKTSNISLLENQPFCWVELSKAWSIYRFEEKLSENGGEMFDISEVNHLRKFDCCIHRGILYLFRENDLAVVEKVNEKVVRVESPLIDSASYFIPQHSDFIYILNSATNLLLILNTSNLTFSKFLYESPRDCDAHSIVGVYNGILTMRFQPLSPSRPLLMTTQLPDNCWN
;
A
#
# COMPACT_ATOMS: atom_id res chain seq x y z
N PHE A 1 1.78 -29.33 12.61
CA PHE A 1 2.78 -28.47 13.29
C PHE A 1 3.73 -27.85 12.28
N ALA A 2 3.52 -26.57 11.92
CA ALA A 2 4.48 -25.83 11.11
C ALA A 2 5.37 -25.00 12.05
N PHE A 3 6.59 -25.46 12.32
CA PHE A 3 7.60 -24.67 12.99
C PHE A 3 8.41 -23.95 11.92
N PHE A 4 8.33 -22.62 11.86
CA PHE A 4 9.27 -21.86 11.04
C PHE A 4 10.36 -21.33 11.96
N SER A 5 11.59 -21.76 11.71
CA SER A 5 12.76 -21.23 12.38
C SER A 5 13.12 -19.90 11.73
N SER A 6 13.24 -18.84 12.53
CA SER A 6 13.85 -17.59 12.07
C SER A 6 15.25 -17.84 11.51
N VAL A 7 15.76 -16.90 10.71
CA VAL A 7 17.16 -16.87 10.25
C VAL A 7 18.17 -16.95 11.41
N ARG A 8 17.75 -16.62 12.64
CA ARG A 8 18.56 -16.68 13.86
C ARG A 8 18.26 -17.90 14.75
N GLY A 9 17.56 -18.91 14.23
CA GLY A 9 17.28 -20.17 14.94
C GLY A 9 16.24 -20.09 16.06
N LYS A 10 15.55 -18.95 16.21
CA LYS A 10 14.38 -18.84 17.11
C LYS A 10 13.15 -19.47 16.45
N ASN A 11 12.37 -20.21 17.22
CA ASN A 11 11.04 -20.65 16.81
C ASN A 11 10.15 -19.42 16.62
N ILE A 12 9.59 -19.24 15.42
CA ILE A 12 8.60 -18.23 15.13
C ILE A 12 7.23 -18.91 15.21
N GLU A 13 6.35 -18.35 16.03
CA GLU A 13 4.97 -18.81 16.15
C GLU A 13 4.09 -18.11 15.14
N PHE A 14 3.25 -18.87 14.43
CA PHE A 14 2.29 -18.35 13.47
C PHE A 14 0.90 -18.47 14.06
N PHE A 15 0.07 -17.47 13.82
CA PHE A 15 -1.30 -17.39 14.29
C PHE A 15 -2.22 -17.15 13.09
N ILE A 16 -3.32 -17.90 13.02
CA ILE A 16 -4.45 -17.51 12.19
C ILE A 16 -5.26 -16.54 13.02
N ALA A 17 -5.53 -15.37 12.44
CA ALA A 17 -6.56 -14.52 13.00
C ALA A 17 -7.91 -14.90 12.37
N SER A 18 -8.93 -15.01 13.22
CA SER A 18 -10.32 -15.26 12.85
C SER A 18 -11.23 -14.29 13.60
N LEU A 19 -12.42 -14.00 13.09
CA LEU A 19 -13.37 -13.11 13.76
C LEU A 19 -14.45 -13.94 14.46
N GLN A 20 -14.61 -13.76 15.77
CA GLN A 20 -15.74 -14.29 16.53
C GLN A 20 -16.29 -13.20 17.44
N ASN A 21 -17.60 -12.94 17.38
CA ASN A 21 -18.27 -11.92 18.19
C ASN A 21 -17.58 -10.54 18.10
N ASP A 22 -17.26 -10.10 16.88
CA ASP A 22 -16.57 -8.84 16.59
C ASP A 22 -15.16 -8.71 17.21
N GLN A 23 -14.56 -9.84 17.63
CA GLN A 23 -13.20 -9.89 18.16
C GLN A 23 -12.32 -10.75 17.25
N ILE A 24 -11.12 -10.24 16.95
CA ILE A 24 -10.09 -11.03 16.27
C ILE A 24 -9.44 -11.98 17.28
N ILE A 25 -9.65 -13.27 17.09
CA ILE A 25 -9.03 -14.34 17.86
C ILE A 25 -7.83 -14.86 17.08
N PHE A 26 -6.66 -14.82 17.72
CA PHE A 26 -5.43 -15.44 17.21
C PHE A 26 -5.36 -16.89 17.68
N GLU A 27 -5.69 -17.82 16.80
CA GLU A 27 -5.49 -19.24 17.04
C GLU A 27 -4.07 -19.61 16.59
N LYS A 28 -3.28 -20.15 17.52
CA LYS A 28 -1.96 -20.69 17.19
C LYS A 28 -2.13 -21.79 16.16
N ILE A 29 -1.44 -21.66 15.01
CA ILE A 29 -1.59 -22.59 13.89
C ILE A 29 -0.96 -23.94 14.26
N ASN A 30 -1.80 -24.87 14.72
CA ASN A 30 -1.42 -26.28 14.85
C ASN A 30 -1.75 -27.07 13.56
N GLU A 31 -2.74 -26.60 12.79
CA GLU A 31 -3.28 -27.15 11.53
C GLU A 31 -3.79 -26.03 10.60
N GLU A 32 -3.93 -26.31 9.31
CA GLU A 32 -4.28 -25.34 8.26
C GLU A 32 -5.78 -24.99 8.30
N LYS A 33 -6.12 -23.72 8.58
CA LYS A 33 -7.48 -23.16 8.47
C LYS A 33 -7.43 -21.75 7.86
N THR A 34 -8.28 -21.48 6.88
CA THR A 34 -8.26 -20.26 6.07
C THR A 34 -9.45 -19.35 6.41
N SER A 35 -9.20 -18.27 7.16
CA SER A 35 -9.99 -17.03 7.07
C SER A 35 -9.13 -15.99 6.36
N ASN A 36 -9.66 -15.38 5.29
CA ASN A 36 -8.92 -14.50 4.37
C ASN A 36 -8.61 -13.14 5.01
N ILE A 37 -7.57 -13.09 5.85
CA ILE A 37 -6.97 -11.83 6.29
C ILE A 37 -5.93 -11.43 5.26
N SER A 38 -6.09 -10.23 4.73
CA SER A 38 -5.18 -9.66 3.74
C SER A 38 -4.36 -8.54 4.38
N LEU A 39 -3.08 -8.47 4.01
CA LEU A 39 -2.17 -7.43 4.47
C LEU A 39 -2.27 -6.24 3.51
N LEU A 40 -2.19 -5.01 4.03
CA LEU A 40 -1.88 -3.84 3.19
C LEU A 40 -0.37 -3.80 2.99
N GLU A 41 0.08 -4.01 1.75
CA GLU A 41 1.52 -4.05 1.46
C GLU A 41 2.20 -2.75 1.88
N ASN A 42 3.38 -2.87 2.49
CA ASN A 42 4.21 -1.75 2.94
C ASN A 42 3.56 -0.82 3.97
N GLN A 43 2.45 -1.22 4.59
CA GLN A 43 1.81 -0.48 5.68
C GLN A 43 1.61 -1.36 6.91
N PRO A 44 1.58 -0.78 8.13
CA PRO A 44 1.41 -1.55 9.35
C PRO A 44 -0.06 -1.95 9.59
N PHE A 45 -0.79 -2.31 8.53
CA PHE A 45 -2.22 -2.58 8.56
C PHE A 45 -2.59 -3.93 7.94
N CYS A 46 -3.64 -4.56 8.46
CA CYS A 46 -4.35 -5.67 7.82
C CYS A 46 -5.84 -5.39 7.74
N TRP A 47 -6.51 -6.01 6.77
CA TRP A 47 -7.94 -5.85 6.58
C TRP A 47 -8.66 -7.18 6.53
N VAL A 48 -9.92 -7.15 6.98
CA VAL A 48 -10.83 -8.29 6.97
C VAL A 48 -12.03 -7.91 6.11
N GLU A 49 -12.32 -8.73 5.11
CA GLU A 49 -13.53 -8.58 4.29
C GLU A 49 -14.75 -9.01 5.11
N LEU A 50 -15.60 -8.06 5.50
CA LEU A 50 -16.90 -8.34 6.10
C LEU A 50 -17.98 -7.92 5.10
N SER A 51 -18.23 -8.78 4.11
CA SER A 51 -19.18 -8.50 3.03
C SER A 51 -18.81 -7.22 2.24
N LYS A 52 -19.61 -6.16 2.33
CA LYS A 52 -19.42 -4.86 1.64
C LYS A 52 -18.70 -3.80 2.48
N ALA A 53 -18.18 -4.18 3.65
CA ALA A 53 -17.37 -3.31 4.50
C ALA A 53 -16.03 -3.98 4.80
N TRP A 54 -14.98 -3.16 4.85
CA TRP A 54 -13.66 -3.61 5.33
C TRP A 54 -13.41 -3.04 6.71
N SER A 55 -13.00 -3.90 7.63
CA SER A 55 -12.45 -3.45 8.90
C SER A 55 -10.92 -3.51 8.80
N ILE A 56 -10.26 -2.38 8.99
CA ILE A 56 -8.80 -2.25 8.91
C ILE A 56 -8.21 -2.04 10.29
N TYR A 57 -7.17 -2.81 10.60
CA TYR A 57 -6.54 -2.90 11.91
C TYR A 57 -5.04 -2.60 11.81
N ARG A 58 -4.48 -1.87 12.78
CA ARG A 58 -3.03 -1.64 12.89
C ARG A 58 -2.36 -2.77 13.68
N PHE A 59 -1.20 -3.25 13.23
CA PHE A 59 -0.49 -4.36 13.88
C PHE A 59 -0.07 -4.11 15.34
N GLU A 60 0.10 -2.84 15.73
CA GLU A 60 0.65 -2.45 17.03
C GLU A 60 -0.42 -2.16 18.10
N GLU A 61 -1.70 -2.12 17.72
CA GLU A 61 -2.76 -1.86 18.68
C GLU A 61 -3.14 -3.17 19.39
N LYS A 62 -3.18 -3.13 20.73
CA LYS A 62 -3.88 -4.18 21.50
C LYS A 62 -5.33 -4.12 21.07
N LEU A 63 -5.70 -5.03 20.18
CA LEU A 63 -7.02 -5.13 19.51
C LEU A 63 -8.22 -5.13 20.47
N SER A 64 -8.00 -5.32 21.77
CA SER A 64 -9.03 -5.24 22.81
C SER A 64 -9.45 -3.82 23.19
N GLU A 65 -8.69 -2.78 22.84
CA GLU A 65 -8.96 -1.41 23.31
C GLU A 65 -9.54 -0.46 22.23
N ASN A 66 -9.33 -0.74 20.94
CA ASN A 66 -9.97 -0.01 19.83
C ASN A 66 -10.39 -1.03 18.75
N GLY A 67 -11.70 -1.10 18.46
CA GLY A 67 -12.19 -1.83 17.30
C GLY A 67 -11.59 -1.21 16.04
N GLY A 68 -11.14 -2.04 15.10
CA GLY A 68 -10.56 -1.58 13.83
C GLY A 68 -11.47 -0.58 13.12
N GLU A 69 -10.88 0.26 12.28
CA GLU A 69 -11.64 1.28 11.57
C GLU A 69 -12.41 0.63 10.41
N MET A 70 -13.70 0.91 10.34
CA MET A 70 -14.59 0.35 9.33
C MET A 70 -14.75 1.30 8.14
N PHE A 71 -14.59 0.75 6.95
CA PHE A 71 -14.71 1.44 5.66
C PHE A 71 -15.84 0.80 4.85
N ASP A 72 -16.85 1.59 4.51
CA ASP A 72 -17.92 1.16 3.61
C ASP A 72 -17.43 1.23 2.17
N ILE A 73 -17.43 0.10 1.49
CA ILE A 73 -17.00 -0.04 0.08
C ILE A 73 -18.13 -0.62 -0.77
N SER A 74 -19.37 -0.52 -0.30
CA SER A 74 -20.55 -1.14 -0.90
C SER A 74 -20.83 -0.72 -2.34
N GLU A 75 -20.36 0.47 -2.72
CA GLU A 75 -20.47 1.04 -4.07
C GLU A 75 -19.31 0.62 -5.00
N VAL A 76 -18.29 -0.07 -4.48
CA VAL A 76 -17.14 -0.52 -5.25
C VAL A 76 -17.39 -1.93 -5.79
N ASN A 77 -17.55 -2.04 -7.10
CA ASN A 77 -17.69 -3.33 -7.77
C ASN A 77 -16.32 -3.99 -8.02
N HIS A 78 -16.25 -5.31 -7.87
CA HIS A 78 -15.05 -6.14 -8.18
C HIS A 78 -13.77 -5.79 -7.40
N LEU A 79 -13.87 -5.81 -6.06
CA LEU A 79 -12.79 -5.48 -5.12
C LEU A 79 -11.46 -6.21 -5.34
N ARG A 80 -11.47 -7.47 -5.81
CA ARG A 80 -10.25 -8.26 -6.07
C ARG A 80 -9.32 -7.66 -7.13
N LYS A 81 -9.76 -6.64 -7.86
CA LYS A 81 -8.95 -5.91 -8.85
C LYS A 81 -8.26 -4.68 -8.28
N PHE A 82 -8.56 -4.30 -7.04
CA PHE A 82 -8.02 -3.10 -6.43
C PHE A 82 -6.84 -3.46 -5.52
N ASP A 83 -5.77 -2.71 -5.69
CA ASP A 83 -4.76 -2.52 -4.65
C ASP A 83 -5.24 -1.42 -3.69
N CYS A 84 -4.67 -1.32 -2.48
CA CYS A 84 -5.16 -0.39 -1.49
C CYS A 84 -4.09 0.18 -0.56
N CYS A 85 -4.34 1.38 -0.06
CA CYS A 85 -3.57 1.96 1.03
C CYS A 85 -4.43 2.85 1.93
N ILE A 86 -4.01 3.04 3.18
CA ILE A 86 -4.57 4.07 4.08
C ILE A 86 -3.65 5.28 4.10
N HIS A 87 -4.24 6.46 3.96
CA HIS A 87 -3.56 7.72 4.22
C HIS A 87 -4.49 8.69 4.94
N ARG A 88 -4.04 9.20 6.10
CA ARG A 88 -4.78 10.16 6.95
C ARG A 88 -6.23 9.72 7.26
N GLY A 89 -6.45 8.43 7.52
CA GLY A 89 -7.77 7.87 7.86
C GLY A 89 -8.71 7.66 6.67
N ILE A 90 -8.21 7.80 5.44
CA ILE A 90 -8.95 7.54 4.21
C ILE A 90 -8.36 6.31 3.53
N LEU A 91 -9.22 5.41 3.08
CA LEU A 91 -8.87 4.25 2.26
C LEU A 91 -8.85 4.65 0.79
N TYR A 92 -7.70 4.48 0.15
CA TYR A 92 -7.53 4.69 -1.28
C TYR A 92 -7.50 3.33 -1.97
N LEU A 93 -8.39 3.15 -2.96
CA LEU A 93 -8.51 1.94 -3.75
C LEU A 93 -7.98 2.21 -5.15
N PHE A 94 -6.89 1.55 -5.52
CA PHE A 94 -6.18 1.75 -6.78
C PHE A 94 -6.48 0.63 -7.77
N ARG A 95 -6.86 0.96 -9.01
CA ARG A 95 -7.06 -0.02 -10.08
C ARG A 95 -6.52 0.49 -11.40
N GLU A 96 -6.01 -0.42 -12.21
CA GLU A 96 -5.76 -0.13 -13.61
C GLU A 96 -7.07 0.10 -14.38
N ASN A 97 -7.12 1.17 -15.18
CA ASN A 97 -8.25 1.46 -16.06
C ASN A 97 -7.77 2.32 -17.24
N ASP A 98 -8.44 2.25 -18.38
CA ASP A 98 -8.07 3.01 -19.59
C ASP A 98 -8.05 4.52 -19.36
N LEU A 99 -8.91 5.00 -18.45
CA LEU A 99 -9.05 6.41 -18.11
C LEU A 99 -8.55 6.69 -16.69
N ALA A 100 -7.90 7.84 -16.54
CA ALA A 100 -7.51 8.34 -15.23
C ALA A 100 -8.72 8.97 -14.54
N VAL A 101 -9.10 8.43 -13.38
CA VAL A 101 -10.24 8.90 -12.57
C VAL A 101 -9.83 8.91 -11.10
N VAL A 102 -10.16 9.98 -10.39
CA VAL A 102 -10.09 10.04 -8.92
C VAL A 102 -11.43 10.51 -8.42
N GLU A 103 -12.11 9.69 -7.63
CA GLU A 103 -13.44 10.01 -7.13
C GLU A 103 -13.57 9.63 -5.66
N LYS A 104 -14.31 10.45 -4.91
CA LYS A 104 -14.79 10.06 -3.58
C LYS A 104 -15.95 9.09 -3.78
N VAL A 105 -15.79 7.89 -3.25
CA VAL A 105 -16.90 6.94 -3.12
C VAL A 105 -17.78 7.36 -1.94
N ASN A 106 -17.14 7.73 -0.82
CA ASN A 106 -17.78 8.35 0.33
C ASN A 106 -16.75 9.17 1.12
N GLU A 107 -17.08 9.58 2.35
CA GLU A 107 -16.21 10.41 3.19
C GLU A 107 -14.88 9.74 3.58
N LYS A 108 -14.79 8.41 3.56
CA LYS A 108 -13.61 7.64 3.98
C LYS A 108 -12.98 6.79 2.90
N VAL A 109 -13.60 6.72 1.72
CA VAL A 109 -13.14 5.86 0.61
C VAL A 109 -13.01 6.68 -0.66
N VAL A 110 -11.83 6.62 -1.26
CA VAL A 110 -11.51 7.24 -2.53
C VAL A 110 -11.13 6.15 -3.52
N ARG A 111 -11.78 6.15 -4.69
CA ARG A 111 -11.43 5.29 -5.81
C ARG A 111 -10.47 6.04 -6.72
N VAL A 112 -9.39 5.36 -7.08
CA VAL A 112 -8.29 5.89 -7.86
C VAL A 112 -8.03 4.93 -9.02
N GLU A 113 -8.20 5.40 -10.24
CA GLU A 113 -8.04 4.61 -11.44
C GLU A 113 -7.11 5.30 -12.43
N SER A 114 -6.23 4.54 -13.09
CA SER A 114 -5.31 5.06 -14.09
C SER A 114 -4.69 3.91 -14.88
N PRO A 115 -4.36 4.09 -16.17
CA PRO A 115 -3.86 3.00 -17.03
C PRO A 115 -2.45 2.52 -16.69
N LEU A 116 -1.87 3.03 -15.60
CA LEU A 116 -0.45 2.86 -15.26
C LEU A 116 -0.27 2.49 -13.78
N ILE A 117 -1.31 1.93 -13.16
CA ILE A 117 -1.31 1.55 -11.75
C ILE A 117 -1.00 0.06 -11.54
N ASP A 118 -1.06 -0.78 -12.59
CA ASP A 118 -0.79 -2.20 -12.43
C ASP A 118 0.63 -2.47 -11.91
N SER A 119 0.70 -3.32 -10.88
CA SER A 119 1.94 -3.71 -10.20
C SER A 119 2.84 -2.53 -9.76
N ALA A 120 2.23 -1.40 -9.40
CA ALA A 120 2.95 -0.21 -8.95
C ALA A 120 3.43 -0.34 -7.49
N SER A 121 4.46 0.44 -7.14
CA SER A 121 4.88 0.60 -5.73
C SER A 121 4.44 1.94 -5.18
N TYR A 122 4.10 1.98 -3.89
CA TYR A 122 3.55 3.18 -3.25
C TYR A 122 4.52 3.71 -2.20
N PHE A 123 4.60 5.04 -2.12
CA PHE A 123 5.30 5.73 -1.05
C PHE A 123 4.44 6.88 -0.54
N ILE A 124 4.28 6.91 0.78
CA ILE A 124 3.42 7.85 1.48
C ILE A 124 4.27 8.52 2.55
N PRO A 125 4.81 9.73 2.29
CA PRO A 125 5.56 10.44 3.30
C PRO A 125 4.66 10.76 4.50
N GLN A 126 5.24 10.69 5.70
CA GLN A 126 4.54 11.09 6.92
C GLN A 126 4.15 12.57 6.82
N HIS A 127 2.92 12.88 7.20
CA HIS A 127 2.36 14.24 7.21
C HIS A 127 2.27 14.95 5.84
N SER A 128 2.55 14.28 4.72
CA SER A 128 2.35 14.85 3.39
C SER A 128 0.90 14.70 2.93
N ASP A 129 0.45 15.55 2.00
CA ASP A 129 -0.83 15.41 1.29
C ASP A 129 -0.71 14.55 0.03
N PHE A 130 0.47 13.97 -0.22
CA PHE A 130 0.76 13.29 -1.48
C PHE A 130 0.96 11.78 -1.29
N ILE A 131 0.39 11.01 -2.22
CA ILE A 131 0.70 9.59 -2.41
C ILE A 131 1.49 9.48 -3.71
N TYR A 132 2.70 8.94 -3.61
CA TYR A 132 3.57 8.73 -4.76
C TYR A 132 3.44 7.28 -5.20
N ILE A 133 3.18 7.09 -6.49
CA ILE A 133 2.91 5.79 -7.09
C ILE A 133 3.89 5.61 -8.24
N LEU A 134 4.76 4.62 -8.14
CA LEU A 134 5.84 4.37 -9.07
C LEU A 134 5.49 3.18 -9.96
N ASN A 135 5.35 3.42 -11.26
CA ASN A 135 5.25 2.38 -12.26
C ASN A 135 6.63 2.17 -12.91
N SER A 136 7.34 1.17 -12.40
CA SER A 136 8.71 0.85 -12.84
C SER A 136 8.79 0.33 -14.26
N ALA A 137 7.72 -0.31 -14.78
CA ALA A 137 7.68 -0.83 -16.14
C ALA A 137 7.65 0.27 -17.20
N THR A 138 7.04 1.42 -16.88
CA THR A 138 6.89 2.55 -17.81
C THR A 138 7.75 3.76 -17.44
N ASN A 139 8.57 3.65 -16.40
CA ASN A 139 9.36 4.75 -15.82
C ASN A 139 8.52 6.01 -15.55
N LEU A 140 7.30 5.79 -15.02
CA LEU A 140 6.38 6.87 -14.71
C LEU A 140 6.12 6.95 -13.21
N LEU A 141 6.24 8.16 -12.69
CA LEU A 141 5.77 8.54 -11.37
C LEU A 141 4.40 9.21 -11.49
N LEU A 142 3.40 8.62 -10.86
CA LEU A 142 2.12 9.27 -10.60
C LEU A 142 2.15 9.85 -9.20
N ILE A 143 1.65 11.07 -9.06
CA ILE A 143 1.57 11.78 -7.78
C ILE A 143 0.12 12.14 -7.56
N LEU A 144 -0.52 11.49 -6.59
CA LEU A 144 -1.88 11.81 -6.18
C LEU A 144 -1.82 12.86 -5.09
N ASN A 145 -2.36 14.05 -5.35
CA ASN A 145 -2.63 15.03 -4.31
C ASN A 145 -3.97 14.69 -3.65
N THR A 146 -3.91 14.29 -2.38
CA THR A 146 -5.07 13.82 -1.62
C THR A 146 -5.97 14.94 -1.12
N SER A 147 -5.48 16.18 -1.02
CA SER A 147 -6.31 17.32 -0.59
C SER A 147 -7.29 17.75 -1.68
N ASN A 148 -6.86 17.72 -2.95
CA ASN A 148 -7.66 18.17 -4.08
C ASN A 148 -8.04 17.06 -5.07
N LEU A 149 -7.62 15.81 -4.80
CA LEU A 149 -7.91 14.62 -5.59
C LEU A 149 -7.49 14.73 -7.06
N THR A 150 -6.29 15.28 -7.28
CA THR A 150 -5.72 15.42 -8.63
C THR A 150 -4.47 14.58 -8.82
N PHE A 151 -4.24 14.16 -10.06
CA PHE A 151 -3.05 13.45 -10.47
C PHE A 151 -2.08 14.35 -11.21
N SER A 152 -0.80 14.26 -10.83
CA SER A 152 0.32 14.71 -11.66
C SER A 152 1.09 13.50 -12.17
N LYS A 153 1.62 13.62 -13.40
CA LYS A 153 2.40 12.59 -14.06
C LYS A 153 3.80 13.13 -14.32
N PHE A 154 4.81 12.35 -13.96
CA PHE A 154 6.19 12.72 -14.12
C PHE A 154 6.99 11.54 -14.67
N LEU A 155 7.57 11.71 -15.86
CA LEU A 155 8.50 10.75 -16.41
C LEU A 155 9.85 10.96 -15.75
N TYR A 156 10.51 9.86 -15.35
CA TYR A 156 11.89 9.91 -14.86
C TYR A 156 12.78 9.01 -15.72
N GLU A 157 14.07 9.31 -15.72
CA GLU A 157 15.06 8.46 -16.36
C GLU A 157 15.48 7.36 -15.38
N SER A 158 15.50 6.11 -15.83
CA SER A 158 16.07 5.00 -15.06
C SER A 158 17.43 4.58 -15.63
N PRO A 159 18.38 4.14 -14.79
CA PRO A 159 19.61 3.51 -15.28
C PRO A 159 19.29 2.27 -16.11
N ARG A 160 19.97 2.11 -17.26
CA ARG A 160 19.71 1.01 -18.21
C ARG A 160 19.90 -0.39 -17.63
N ASP A 161 20.73 -0.52 -16.58
CA ASP A 161 21.13 -1.82 -16.02
C ASP A 161 20.39 -2.15 -14.71
N CYS A 162 19.18 -1.60 -14.52
CA CYS A 162 18.37 -1.78 -13.32
C CYS A 162 16.91 -2.11 -13.67
N ASP A 163 16.44 -3.28 -13.25
CA ASP A 163 15.08 -3.74 -13.53
C ASP A 163 14.07 -3.36 -12.45
N ALA A 164 14.52 -3.34 -11.19
CA ALA A 164 13.67 -3.05 -10.05
C ALA A 164 14.10 -1.76 -9.35
N HIS A 165 13.12 -0.93 -9.04
CA HIS A 165 13.33 0.30 -8.31
C HIS A 165 12.10 0.70 -7.52
N SER A 166 12.34 1.45 -6.44
CA SER A 166 11.32 1.91 -5.51
C SER A 166 11.65 3.30 -4.98
N ILE A 167 10.63 4.01 -4.50
CA ILE A 167 10.80 5.28 -3.81
C ILE A 167 11.25 5.00 -2.37
N VAL A 168 12.27 5.72 -1.92
CA VAL A 168 12.77 5.61 -0.52
C VAL A 168 12.61 6.90 0.27
N GLY A 169 12.35 8.03 -0.39
CA GLY A 169 12.12 9.29 0.29
C GLY A 169 11.72 10.43 -0.65
N VAL A 170 11.00 11.40 -0.09
CA VAL A 170 10.78 12.71 -0.70
C VAL A 170 11.08 13.75 0.37
N TYR A 171 11.97 14.70 0.09
CA TYR A 171 12.35 15.75 1.03
C TYR A 171 12.67 17.04 0.29
N ASN A 172 11.99 18.14 0.64
CA ASN A 172 12.13 19.45 -0.01
C ASN A 172 12.10 19.36 -1.55
N GLY A 173 11.18 18.54 -2.07
CA GLY A 173 11.00 18.34 -3.51
C GLY A 173 12.00 17.45 -4.18
N ILE A 174 12.94 16.90 -3.44
CA ILE A 174 13.89 15.93 -3.95
C ILE A 174 13.28 14.54 -3.74
N LEU A 175 12.89 13.90 -4.83
CA LEU A 175 12.53 12.48 -4.84
C LEU A 175 13.81 11.66 -4.84
N THR A 176 13.92 10.73 -3.90
CA THR A 176 15.01 9.75 -3.83
C THR A 176 14.46 8.36 -4.15
N MET A 177 15.06 7.71 -5.14
CA MET A 177 14.72 6.37 -5.57
C MET A 177 15.91 5.44 -5.37
N ARG A 178 15.61 4.20 -5.00
CA ARG A 178 16.57 3.11 -4.91
C ARG A 178 16.43 2.21 -6.14
N PHE A 179 17.53 1.90 -6.78
CA PHE A 179 17.63 0.96 -7.89
C PHE A 179 18.39 -0.29 -7.45
N GLN A 180 17.87 -1.45 -7.84
CA GLN A 180 18.52 -2.74 -7.67
C GLN A 180 19.21 -3.12 -8.98
N PRO A 181 20.55 -3.11 -9.02
CA PRO A 181 21.30 -3.46 -10.22
C PRO A 181 21.19 -4.95 -10.55
N LEU A 182 21.28 -5.26 -11.85
CA LEU A 182 21.23 -6.63 -12.41
C LEU A 182 22.39 -7.54 -11.99
N SER A 183 23.52 -6.95 -11.58
CA SER A 183 24.71 -7.67 -11.12
C SER A 183 24.95 -7.41 -9.64
N PRO A 184 25.64 -8.31 -8.89
CA PRO A 184 25.80 -8.21 -7.44
C PRO A 184 26.64 -6.99 -7.07
N SER A 185 25.96 -5.86 -6.97
CA SER A 185 26.49 -4.57 -6.62
C SER A 185 25.55 -3.91 -5.62
N ARG A 186 26.08 -2.91 -4.91
CA ARG A 186 25.31 -2.20 -3.89
C ARG A 186 24.11 -1.49 -4.54
N PRO A 187 22.99 -1.35 -3.83
CA PRO A 187 21.87 -0.57 -4.34
C PRO A 187 22.31 0.84 -4.71
N LEU A 188 21.83 1.34 -5.85
CA LEU A 188 22.11 2.68 -6.33
C LEU A 188 21.00 3.62 -5.87
N LEU A 189 21.36 4.86 -5.58
CA LEU A 189 20.41 5.92 -5.28
C LEU A 189 20.44 6.95 -6.40
N MET A 190 19.25 7.34 -6.86
CA MET A 190 19.09 8.47 -7.77
C MET A 190 18.19 9.50 -7.10
N THR A 191 18.48 10.77 -7.36
CA THR A 191 17.62 11.88 -6.95
C THR A 191 17.13 12.63 -8.16
N THR A 192 15.90 13.12 -8.10
CA THR A 192 15.33 14.01 -9.11
C THR A 192 14.49 15.09 -8.45
N GLN A 193 14.46 16.27 -9.05
CA GLN A 193 13.68 17.41 -8.57
C GLN A 193 12.23 17.26 -9.04
N LEU A 194 11.30 17.33 -8.09
CA LEU A 194 9.87 17.36 -8.36
C LEU A 194 9.41 18.80 -8.65
N PRO A 195 8.37 18.99 -9.47
CA PRO A 195 7.72 20.29 -9.66
C PRO A 195 7.13 20.83 -8.34
N ASP A 196 7.20 22.15 -8.11
CA ASP A 196 6.80 22.81 -6.83
C ASP A 196 5.38 22.49 -6.33
N ASN A 197 4.47 22.10 -7.22
CA ASN A 197 3.09 21.72 -6.89
C ASN A 197 2.92 20.23 -6.51
N CYS A 198 4.01 19.46 -6.52
CA CYS A 198 4.01 18.01 -6.32
C CYS A 198 4.68 17.58 -5.01
N TRP A 199 5.08 18.54 -4.17
CA TRP A 199 5.73 18.30 -2.90
C TRP A 199 5.49 19.50 -1.98
N ASN A 200 4.74 19.31 -0.90
CA ASN A 200 4.60 20.21 0.25
C ASN A 200 4.07 19.40 1.43
#